data_AF-A0A8B8U1L2-F1
#
_entry.id   AF-A0A8B8U1L2-F1
#
_cell.length_a   1.000
_cell.length_b   1.000
_cell.length_c   1.000
_cell.angle_alpha   90.00
_cell.angle_beta   90.00
_cell.angle_gamma   90.00
#
_symmetry.space_group_name_H-M   'P 1'
#
loop_
_entity.id
_entity.type
_entity.pdbx_description
1 polymer ?
#
loop_
_entity_poly.entity_id
_entity_poly.type
_entity_poly.pdbx_seq_one_letter_code
_entity_poly.pdbx_strand_id
1 'polypeptide(L)'
;MGTALVYHEDMTAARLLWEDPECEIECPQRLTAALEGLQQRGLEQRCLRLVAREASEAELGLVHSPEYVALLRGTQALGTQELQALSGQYDAVYFHPRTFHCARLAVGAALQLVDAVMTGAVRNGLALVRPPGHHSQRAAANGFCVFNSVAIAARHAKQKHGLHRVLIVDWDVHHGQGTQYIFEDDPSVLYFSWHRYEHRRFWPYLRESDADAVGQGQGLGFTVNLPWNQVGMGNADYMAAFLHVLLPLAFEFDPELVLVSAGFDSAIGDPEGQMQATPECFAHLTQLLQVLADGRCPGVYPECPGSPGPLLDEPPAARPHKALAQDKALTALGKVLYLLDRLLDGQVSSGIAATPAPATAATLDVAIRCGLSHGAQRLLCVAVGQLDRPPDLTDDGRNLWLNIGGKEAAAPSTFHVCVPLPGTTGGFLNCVLALVLPLAYSFQPDLVLVALGPAHGLRDPQAALLTALLRGPAGGRVLALIDEESTPQLVGVLARVLHGEAPPSLGPFSMASPEDMQALMRLRGPLEPQWKMLQVAASP
;
A
#
# COMPACT_ATOMS: atom_id res chain seq x y z
N MET A 1 4.31 -9.31 -16.22
CA MET A 1 5.54 -9.15 -15.41
C MET A 1 5.25 -9.69 -14.03
N GLY A 2 6.16 -10.47 -13.44
CA GLY A 2 5.96 -11.14 -12.14
C GLY A 2 6.50 -10.34 -10.95
N THR A 3 6.43 -10.96 -9.77
CA THR A 3 6.96 -10.48 -8.48
C THR A 3 8.29 -11.16 -8.19
N ALA A 4 9.33 -10.44 -7.77
CA ALA A 4 10.60 -11.02 -7.33
C ALA A 4 10.59 -11.41 -5.85
N LEU A 5 11.34 -12.46 -5.50
CA LEU A 5 11.63 -12.84 -4.12
C LEU A 5 13.13 -13.04 -3.93
N VAL A 6 13.73 -12.29 -2.99
CA VAL A 6 15.17 -12.34 -2.68
C VAL A 6 15.36 -12.71 -1.22
N TYR A 7 16.21 -13.68 -0.94
CA TYR A 7 16.59 -14.13 0.41
C TYR A 7 17.87 -14.97 0.30
N HIS A 8 18.55 -15.25 1.39
CA HIS A 8 19.74 -16.10 1.43
C HIS A 8 19.82 -16.79 2.79
N GLU A 9 20.12 -18.09 2.80
CA GLU A 9 20.15 -18.89 4.03
C GLU A 9 21.23 -18.43 5.02
N ASP A 10 22.40 -17.99 4.54
CA ASP A 10 23.44 -17.40 5.40
C ASP A 10 22.97 -16.24 6.28
N MET A 11 21.89 -15.52 5.94
CA MET A 11 21.33 -14.48 6.80
C MET A 11 20.74 -15.05 8.10
N THR A 12 20.66 -16.37 8.26
CA THR A 12 20.34 -17.08 9.51
C THR A 12 21.57 -17.35 10.39
N ALA A 13 22.80 -17.12 9.89
CA ALA A 13 24.02 -17.50 10.59
C ALA A 13 24.38 -16.59 11.78
N ALA A 14 23.94 -15.32 11.76
CA ALA A 14 24.10 -14.41 12.90
C ALA A 14 22.96 -14.59 13.91
N ARG A 15 23.36 -14.80 15.17
CA ARG A 15 22.49 -14.95 16.34
C ARG A 15 23.18 -14.36 17.57
N LEU A 16 22.39 -14.02 18.58
CA LEU A 16 22.87 -13.59 19.88
C LEU A 16 23.70 -14.71 20.55
N LEU A 17 24.83 -14.36 21.17
CA LEU A 17 25.79 -15.30 21.76
C LEU A 17 25.83 -15.28 23.30
N TRP A 18 25.08 -14.39 23.92
CA TRP A 18 24.98 -14.20 25.37
C TRP A 18 23.52 -13.97 25.77
N GLU A 19 23.22 -13.92 27.06
CA GLU A 19 21.89 -13.58 27.53
C GLU A 19 21.66 -12.07 27.43
N ASP A 20 20.63 -11.68 26.69
CA ASP A 20 20.19 -10.31 26.50
C ASP A 20 18.69 -10.32 26.15
N PRO A 21 17.80 -10.12 27.14
CA PRO A 21 16.35 -10.17 26.93
C PRO A 21 15.83 -9.13 25.95
N GLU A 22 16.54 -8.02 25.73
CA GLU A 22 16.16 -6.99 24.77
C GLU A 22 16.44 -7.46 23.34
N CYS A 23 17.57 -8.15 23.13
CA CYS A 23 18.00 -8.59 21.81
C CYS A 23 17.55 -10.00 21.41
N GLU A 24 17.07 -10.84 22.35
CA GLU A 24 16.74 -12.25 22.08
C GLU A 24 15.60 -12.44 21.07
N ILE A 25 14.73 -11.43 20.94
CA ILE A 25 13.61 -11.42 19.99
C ILE A 25 14.10 -11.42 18.53
N GLU A 26 15.27 -10.84 18.25
CA GLU A 26 15.84 -10.81 16.90
C GLU A 26 16.65 -12.09 16.65
N CYS A 27 15.96 -13.10 16.13
CA CYS A 27 16.51 -14.46 15.98
C CYS A 27 16.43 -15.01 14.55
N PRO A 28 17.27 -16.00 14.17
CA PRO A 28 17.23 -16.63 12.85
C PRO A 28 15.88 -17.19 12.42
N GLN A 29 15.08 -17.63 13.39
CA GLN A 29 13.76 -18.24 13.19
C GLN A 29 12.79 -17.30 12.48
N ARG A 30 12.99 -15.99 12.61
CA ARG A 30 12.27 -14.94 11.88
C ARG A 30 12.29 -15.17 10.37
N LEU A 31 13.49 -15.33 9.81
CA LEU A 31 13.66 -15.52 8.36
C LEU A 31 13.19 -16.90 7.89
N THR A 32 13.43 -17.94 8.70
CA THR A 32 13.01 -19.31 8.33
C THR A 32 11.49 -19.45 8.38
N ALA A 33 10.82 -18.89 9.39
CA ALA A 33 9.36 -18.91 9.51
C ALA A 33 8.69 -18.18 8.33
N ALA A 34 9.25 -17.04 7.90
CA ALA A 34 8.74 -16.28 6.76
C ALA A 34 8.78 -17.11 5.48
N LEU A 35 9.94 -17.72 5.23
CA LEU A 35 10.14 -18.54 4.06
C LEU A 35 9.24 -19.78 4.07
N GLU A 36 9.16 -20.48 5.20
CA GLU A 36 8.27 -21.64 5.37
C GLU A 36 6.81 -21.25 5.16
N GLY A 37 6.38 -20.10 5.70
CA GLY A 37 5.04 -19.56 5.52
C GLY A 37 4.69 -19.27 4.06
N LEU A 38 5.64 -18.73 3.28
CA LEU A 38 5.48 -18.52 1.84
C LEU A 38 5.44 -19.85 1.08
N GLN A 39 6.29 -20.81 1.46
CA GLN A 39 6.37 -22.14 0.84
C GLN A 39 5.09 -22.94 1.03
N GLN A 40 4.57 -22.99 2.27
CA GLN A 40 3.35 -23.72 2.61
C GLN A 40 2.12 -23.20 1.84
N ARG A 41 2.11 -21.91 1.49
CA ARG A 41 1.04 -21.26 0.73
C ARG A 41 1.28 -21.26 -0.79
N GLY A 42 2.36 -21.87 -1.27
CA GLY A 42 2.70 -21.90 -2.69
C GLY A 42 3.12 -20.53 -3.27
N LEU A 43 3.43 -19.54 -2.41
CA LEU A 43 3.71 -18.17 -2.83
C LEU A 43 5.15 -18.00 -3.34
N GLU A 44 6.11 -18.74 -2.77
CA GLU A 44 7.49 -18.71 -3.27
C GLU A 44 7.56 -19.13 -4.75
N GLN A 45 6.86 -20.20 -5.12
CA GLN A 45 6.87 -20.79 -6.46
C GLN A 45 6.20 -19.88 -7.51
N ARG A 46 5.39 -18.92 -7.06
CA ARG A 46 4.75 -17.89 -7.90
C ARG A 46 5.68 -16.68 -8.14
N CYS A 47 6.78 -16.58 -7.40
CA CYS A 47 7.72 -15.47 -7.49
C CYS A 47 8.94 -15.83 -8.36
N LEU A 48 9.52 -14.83 -9.02
CA LEU A 48 10.84 -14.92 -9.62
C LEU A 48 11.89 -14.87 -8.50
N ARG A 49 12.50 -16.01 -8.21
CA ARG A 49 13.60 -16.09 -7.25
C ARG A 49 14.85 -15.39 -7.79
N LEU A 50 15.27 -14.31 -7.13
CA LEU A 50 16.56 -13.67 -7.43
C LEU A 50 17.64 -14.14 -6.48
N VAL A 51 18.86 -14.25 -6.99
CA VAL A 51 20.03 -14.58 -6.19
C VAL A 51 20.49 -13.35 -5.43
N ALA A 52 20.55 -13.45 -4.10
CA ALA A 52 21.15 -12.42 -3.25
C ALA A 52 22.67 -12.37 -3.49
N ARG A 53 23.25 -11.18 -3.33
CA ARG A 53 24.70 -10.96 -3.40
C ARG A 53 25.16 -10.16 -2.20
N GLU A 54 26.45 -10.17 -1.92
CA GLU A 54 27.01 -9.21 -0.98
C GLU A 54 27.08 -7.82 -1.62
N ALA A 55 26.62 -6.79 -0.90
CA ALA A 55 26.88 -5.41 -1.26
C ALA A 55 28.39 -5.14 -1.17
N SER A 56 28.96 -4.43 -2.14
CA SER A 56 30.34 -3.94 -2.08
C SER A 56 30.48 -2.86 -1.02
N GLU A 57 31.70 -2.64 -0.52
CA GLU A 57 31.94 -1.56 0.44
C GLU A 57 31.67 -0.16 -0.13
N ALA A 58 31.83 0.02 -1.44
CA ALA A 58 31.45 1.25 -2.12
C ALA A 58 29.93 1.48 -2.07
N GLU A 59 29.12 0.42 -2.23
CA GLU A 59 27.66 0.48 -2.06
C GLU A 59 27.27 0.76 -0.61
N LEU A 60 27.96 0.17 0.37
CA LEU A 60 27.76 0.52 1.78
C LEU A 60 28.10 2.00 2.06
N GLY A 61 29.17 2.49 1.43
CA GLY A 61 29.67 3.87 1.51
C GLY A 61 28.73 4.93 0.91
N LEU A 62 27.63 4.52 0.25
CA LEU A 62 26.57 5.44 -0.19
C LEU A 62 25.85 6.11 0.98
N VAL A 63 25.88 5.47 2.15
CA VAL A 63 25.21 5.93 3.37
C VAL A 63 26.18 5.95 4.54
N HIS A 64 26.99 4.90 4.68
CA HIS A 64 27.80 4.66 5.86
C HIS A 64 29.19 5.24 5.74
N SER A 65 29.73 5.72 6.86
CA SER A 65 31.11 6.19 6.92
C SER A 65 32.11 5.04 6.70
N PRO A 66 33.24 5.28 6.01
CA PRO A 66 34.28 4.27 5.82
C PRO A 66 34.79 3.68 7.14
N GLU A 67 34.85 4.49 8.19
CA GLU A 67 35.28 4.08 9.53
C GLU A 67 34.32 3.06 10.14
N TYR A 68 33.01 3.30 10.01
CA TYR A 68 31.99 2.37 10.50
C TYR A 68 31.96 1.06 9.70
N VAL A 69 32.10 1.12 8.37
CA VAL A 69 32.22 -0.08 7.54
C VAL A 69 33.46 -0.89 7.94
N ALA A 70 34.59 -0.22 8.21
CA ALA A 70 35.80 -0.89 8.63
C ALA A 70 35.70 -1.52 10.03
N LEU A 71 35.05 -0.84 10.97
CA LEU A 71 34.73 -1.37 12.30
C LEU A 71 33.92 -2.68 12.18
N LEU A 72 32.84 -2.65 11.40
CA LEU A 72 31.98 -3.81 11.21
C LEU A 72 32.71 -4.96 10.51
N ARG A 73 33.57 -4.68 9.53
CA ARG A 73 34.45 -5.72 8.94
C ARG A 73 35.33 -6.39 10.00
N GLY A 74 35.84 -5.61 10.96
CA GLY A 74 36.65 -6.11 12.07
C GLY A 74 35.93 -7.12 12.97
N THR A 75 34.60 -7.07 13.07
CA THR A 75 33.80 -7.99 13.91
C THR A 75 34.00 -9.46 13.56
N GLN A 76 34.39 -9.76 12.32
CA GLN A 76 34.63 -11.12 11.85
C GLN A 76 35.79 -11.83 12.57
N ALA A 77 36.72 -11.06 13.14
CA ALA A 77 37.91 -11.59 13.82
C ALA A 77 37.79 -11.57 15.35
N LEU A 78 36.72 -11.01 15.90
CA LEU A 78 36.54 -10.82 17.35
C LEU A 78 35.98 -12.07 18.02
N GLY A 79 36.43 -12.33 19.25
CA GLY A 79 35.84 -13.33 20.13
C GLY A 79 34.55 -12.84 20.79
N THR A 80 33.79 -13.74 21.41
CA THR A 80 32.48 -13.43 22.03
C THR A 80 32.52 -12.30 23.04
N GLN A 81 33.54 -12.25 23.92
CA GLN A 81 33.66 -11.18 24.93
C GLN A 81 33.92 -9.81 24.29
N GLU A 82 34.74 -9.76 23.24
CA GLU A 82 35.03 -8.52 22.51
C GLU A 82 33.80 -8.05 21.73
N LEU A 83 33.06 -8.98 21.12
CA LEU A 83 31.79 -8.69 20.45
C LEU A 83 30.74 -8.18 21.43
N GLN A 84 30.62 -8.77 22.62
CA GLN A 84 29.71 -8.30 23.65
C GLN A 84 30.07 -6.88 24.11
N ALA A 85 31.37 -6.64 24.35
CA ALA A 85 31.85 -5.32 24.74
C ALA A 85 31.66 -4.26 23.64
N LEU A 86 31.80 -4.63 22.37
CA LEU A 86 31.50 -3.76 21.23
C LEU A 86 30.00 -3.51 21.09
N SER A 87 29.17 -4.56 21.25
CA SER A 87 27.71 -4.48 21.18
C SER A 87 27.18 -3.50 22.22
N GLY A 88 27.68 -3.57 23.46
CA GLY A 88 27.30 -2.66 24.54
C GLY A 88 27.74 -1.19 24.37
N GLN A 89 28.41 -0.82 23.27
CA GLN A 89 28.66 0.58 22.90
C GLN A 89 27.51 1.18 22.07
N TYR A 90 26.57 0.34 21.63
CA TYR A 90 25.42 0.70 20.83
C TYR A 90 24.14 0.31 21.55
N ASP A 91 23.04 0.91 21.12
CA ASP A 91 21.73 0.75 21.74
C ASP A 91 20.93 -0.36 21.03
N ALA A 92 20.41 -1.31 21.82
CA ALA A 92 19.60 -2.45 21.41
C ALA A 92 20.16 -3.22 20.19
N VAL A 93 21.44 -3.65 20.20
CA VAL A 93 22.03 -4.40 19.09
C VAL A 93 23.09 -5.39 19.56
N TYR A 94 23.26 -6.50 18.83
CA TYR A 94 24.32 -7.47 19.05
C TYR A 94 25.14 -7.74 17.79
N PHE A 95 26.43 -8.06 17.99
CA PHE A 95 27.33 -8.49 16.93
C PHE A 95 27.71 -9.96 17.05
N HIS A 96 27.94 -10.58 15.90
CA HIS A 96 28.35 -11.96 15.71
C HIS A 96 29.50 -12.00 14.69
N PRO A 97 30.40 -13.01 14.68
CA PRO A 97 31.46 -13.11 13.66
C PRO A 97 30.95 -13.16 12.20
N ARG A 98 29.65 -13.46 12.01
CA ARG A 98 28.97 -13.46 10.70
C ARG A 98 28.15 -12.20 10.42
N THR A 99 28.09 -11.22 11.33
CA THR A 99 27.25 -10.03 11.18
C THR A 99 27.59 -9.25 9.93
N PHE A 100 28.88 -8.96 9.67
CA PHE A 100 29.27 -8.21 8.47
C PHE A 100 28.86 -8.91 7.17
N HIS A 101 29.01 -10.23 7.10
CA HIS A 101 28.59 -11.05 5.96
C HIS A 101 27.07 -10.98 5.74
N CYS A 102 26.29 -11.24 6.80
CA CYS A 102 24.83 -11.24 6.73
C CYS A 102 24.29 -9.85 6.37
N ALA A 103 24.85 -8.79 6.95
CA ALA A 103 24.46 -7.41 6.67
C ALA A 103 24.75 -7.02 5.21
N ARG A 104 25.87 -7.49 4.63
CA ARG A 104 26.16 -7.27 3.21
C ARG A 104 25.20 -8.03 2.29
N LEU A 105 24.79 -9.25 2.66
CA LEU A 105 23.75 -9.99 1.93
C LEU A 105 22.39 -9.30 2.01
N ALA A 106 22.01 -8.78 3.19
CA ALA A 106 20.76 -8.04 3.39
C ALA A 106 20.69 -6.81 2.49
N VAL A 107 21.74 -5.99 2.48
CA VAL A 107 21.83 -4.81 1.58
C VAL A 107 21.81 -5.25 0.12
N GLY A 108 22.64 -6.23 -0.26
CA GLY A 108 22.73 -6.65 -1.65
C GLY A 108 21.45 -7.30 -2.18
N ALA A 109 20.66 -7.96 -1.33
CA ALA A 109 19.32 -8.43 -1.67
C ALA A 109 18.37 -7.29 -2.04
N ALA A 110 18.38 -6.20 -1.26
CA ALA A 110 17.60 -4.99 -1.57
C ALA A 110 18.07 -4.36 -2.89
N LEU A 111 19.38 -4.29 -3.15
CA LEU A 111 19.93 -3.75 -4.40
C LEU A 111 19.57 -4.58 -5.63
N GLN A 112 19.61 -5.91 -5.52
CA GLN A 112 19.18 -6.82 -6.59
C GLN A 112 17.71 -6.61 -6.93
N LEU A 113 16.88 -6.40 -5.91
CA LEU A 113 15.46 -6.15 -6.09
C LEU A 113 15.19 -4.80 -6.78
N VAL A 114 15.88 -3.73 -6.35
CA VAL A 114 15.81 -2.42 -7.02
C VAL A 114 16.23 -2.54 -8.48
N ASP A 115 17.37 -3.19 -8.76
CA ASP A 115 17.85 -3.37 -10.13
C ASP A 115 16.82 -4.12 -11.01
N ALA A 116 16.20 -5.18 -10.48
CA ALA A 116 15.23 -5.97 -11.21
C ALA A 116 13.92 -5.20 -11.51
N VAL A 117 13.46 -4.36 -10.57
CA VAL A 117 12.29 -3.50 -10.76
C VAL A 117 12.60 -2.38 -11.76
N MET A 118 13.74 -1.71 -11.60
CA MET A 118 14.10 -0.55 -12.44
C MET A 118 14.43 -0.95 -13.89
N THR A 119 14.92 -2.16 -14.11
CA THR A 119 15.16 -2.71 -15.46
C THR A 119 13.92 -3.33 -16.10
N GLY A 120 12.77 -3.37 -15.39
CA GLY A 120 11.53 -3.97 -15.87
C GLY A 120 11.54 -5.49 -15.93
N ALA A 121 12.52 -6.15 -15.31
CA ALA A 121 12.56 -7.62 -15.21
C ALA A 121 11.39 -8.16 -14.37
N VAL A 122 11.00 -7.40 -13.35
CA VAL A 122 9.81 -7.65 -12.51
C VAL A 122 9.05 -6.34 -12.28
N ARG A 123 7.78 -6.43 -11.90
CA ARG A 123 6.98 -5.25 -11.54
C ARG A 123 7.30 -4.77 -10.13
N ASN A 124 7.43 -5.71 -9.21
CA ASN A 124 7.65 -5.48 -7.78
C ASN A 124 8.39 -6.68 -7.17
N GLY A 125 8.65 -6.64 -5.87
CA GLY A 125 9.15 -7.82 -5.17
C GLY A 125 9.43 -7.58 -3.70
N LEU A 126 9.95 -8.62 -3.07
CA LEU A 126 10.19 -8.69 -1.64
C LEU A 126 11.60 -9.24 -1.36
N ALA A 127 12.36 -8.56 -0.51
CA ALA A 127 13.62 -9.05 0.02
C ALA A 127 13.42 -9.48 1.49
N LEU A 128 13.43 -10.79 1.76
CA LEU A 128 13.45 -11.33 3.13
C LEU A 128 14.90 -11.31 3.62
N VAL A 129 15.20 -10.44 4.58
CA VAL A 129 16.58 -10.13 4.97
C VAL A 129 16.76 -10.10 6.48
N ARG A 130 17.97 -10.48 6.93
CA ARG A 130 18.46 -10.27 8.28
C ARG A 130 19.97 -9.97 8.24
N PRO A 131 20.48 -9.01 9.02
CA PRO A 131 19.78 -8.14 9.98
C PRO A 131 18.84 -7.09 9.33
N PRO A 132 17.95 -6.45 10.12
CA PRO A 132 17.16 -5.28 9.69
C PRO A 132 18.05 -4.05 9.42
N GLY A 133 17.44 -2.93 8.97
CA GLY A 133 18.19 -1.76 8.51
C GLY A 133 17.73 -0.37 8.97
N HIS A 134 16.44 -0.10 9.15
CA HIS A 134 15.93 1.29 9.22
C HIS A 134 16.44 2.15 10.39
N HIS A 135 16.94 1.54 11.47
CA HIS A 135 17.55 2.25 12.60
C HIS A 135 19.03 2.58 12.41
N SER A 136 19.71 1.87 11.51
CA SER A 136 21.15 2.02 11.28
C SER A 136 21.46 3.44 10.77
N GLN A 137 22.40 4.09 11.43
CA GLN A 137 22.81 5.46 11.17
C GLN A 137 24.12 5.49 10.38
N ARG A 138 24.55 6.67 9.92
CA ARG A 138 25.79 6.84 9.14
C ARG A 138 27.05 6.21 9.78
N ALA A 139 27.12 6.16 11.10
CA ALA A 139 28.30 5.65 11.81
C ALA A 139 27.97 4.80 13.05
N ALA A 140 26.73 4.29 13.17
CA ALA A 140 26.30 3.54 14.34
C ALA A 140 25.29 2.45 14.00
N ALA A 141 25.46 1.29 14.64
CA ALA A 141 24.43 0.27 14.71
C ALA A 141 23.40 0.67 15.78
N ASN A 142 22.15 0.27 15.61
CA ASN A 142 21.08 0.59 16.55
C ASN A 142 19.87 -0.33 16.28
N GLY A 143 19.13 -0.76 17.31
CA GLY A 143 17.86 -1.48 17.14
C GLY A 143 17.97 -2.70 16.22
N PHE A 144 18.93 -3.57 16.50
CA PHE A 144 19.31 -4.75 15.70
C PHE A 144 19.84 -4.45 14.29
N CYS A 145 19.81 -3.20 13.84
CA CYS A 145 20.18 -2.78 12.51
C CYS A 145 21.68 -2.50 12.41
N VAL A 146 22.29 -3.01 11.34
CA VAL A 146 23.74 -2.91 11.09
C VAL A 146 24.02 -1.98 9.91
N PHE A 147 23.42 -2.25 8.75
CA PHE A 147 23.46 -1.33 7.62
C PHE A 147 22.03 -0.99 7.20
N ASN A 148 21.78 0.29 6.94
CA ASN A 148 20.49 0.76 6.48
C ASN A 148 20.21 0.34 5.02
N SER A 149 19.68 -0.87 4.84
CA SER A 149 19.38 -1.47 3.53
C SER A 149 18.45 -0.61 2.67
N VAL A 150 17.39 -0.03 3.26
CA VAL A 150 16.42 0.78 2.51
C VAL A 150 17.02 2.12 2.06
N ALA A 151 17.82 2.76 2.91
CA ALA A 151 18.48 4.01 2.56
C ALA A 151 19.56 3.81 1.49
N ILE A 152 20.35 2.72 1.59
CA ILE A 152 21.32 2.35 0.55
C ILE A 152 20.58 2.05 -0.77
N ALA A 153 19.45 1.34 -0.72
CA ALA A 153 18.63 1.05 -1.90
C ALA A 153 18.10 2.34 -2.57
N ALA A 154 17.64 3.33 -1.79
CA ALA A 154 17.22 4.62 -2.32
C ALA A 154 18.39 5.39 -2.97
N ARG A 155 19.56 5.47 -2.30
CA ARG A 155 20.76 6.11 -2.86
C ARG A 155 21.24 5.40 -4.14
N HIS A 156 21.20 4.07 -4.16
CA HIS A 156 21.54 3.25 -5.33
C HIS A 156 20.58 3.50 -6.49
N ALA A 157 19.26 3.54 -6.23
CA ALA A 157 18.25 3.85 -7.25
C ALA A 157 18.51 5.22 -7.90
N LYS A 158 18.81 6.24 -7.08
CA LYS A 158 19.14 7.58 -7.57
C LYS A 158 20.44 7.61 -8.39
N GLN A 159 21.52 7.02 -7.87
CA GLN A 159 22.84 7.11 -8.52
C GLN A 159 22.96 6.23 -9.77
N LYS A 160 22.44 5.00 -9.74
CA LYS A 160 22.57 4.04 -10.83
C LYS A 160 21.46 4.17 -11.88
N HIS A 161 20.23 4.41 -11.43
CA HIS A 161 19.05 4.47 -12.32
C HIS A 161 18.55 5.89 -12.56
N GLY A 162 19.22 6.91 -12.01
CA GLY A 162 18.94 8.32 -12.30
C GLY A 162 17.63 8.84 -11.72
N LEU A 163 17.09 8.20 -10.68
CA LEU A 163 15.83 8.65 -10.07
C LEU A 163 15.96 9.99 -9.35
N HIS A 164 14.89 10.77 -9.42
CA HIS A 164 14.73 12.09 -8.82
C HIS A 164 13.74 12.11 -7.66
N ARG A 165 12.82 11.14 -7.56
CA ARG A 165 11.81 11.08 -6.49
C ARG A 165 11.61 9.65 -6.01
N VAL A 166 12.01 9.37 -4.77
CA VAL A 166 11.86 8.06 -4.12
C VAL A 166 10.99 8.22 -2.87
N LEU A 167 9.91 7.45 -2.78
CA LEU A 167 9.10 7.38 -1.56
C LEU A 167 9.59 6.19 -0.73
N ILE A 168 9.90 6.42 0.54
CA ILE A 168 10.12 5.36 1.53
C ILE A 168 8.92 5.35 2.48
N VAL A 169 8.22 4.23 2.54
CA VAL A 169 7.12 3.99 3.48
C VAL A 169 7.63 3.02 4.55
N ASP A 170 7.71 3.48 5.78
CA ASP A 170 8.06 2.68 6.94
C ASP A 170 6.82 2.38 7.76
N TRP A 171 6.37 1.12 7.69
CA TRP A 171 5.21 0.65 8.45
C TRP A 171 5.58 -0.25 9.62
N ASP A 172 6.87 -0.37 9.91
CA ASP A 172 7.37 -0.98 11.14
C ASP A 172 6.79 -0.23 12.35
N VAL A 173 6.63 -0.91 13.49
CA VAL A 173 6.07 -0.26 14.68
C VAL A 173 7.08 0.66 15.36
N HIS A 174 8.36 0.55 15.03
CA HIS A 174 9.42 1.43 15.52
C HIS A 174 9.74 2.54 14.52
N HIS A 175 10.15 3.69 15.05
CA HIS A 175 10.58 4.79 14.19
C HIS A 175 11.94 4.47 13.54
N GLY A 176 12.01 4.45 12.22
CA GLY A 176 13.25 4.31 11.46
C GLY A 176 14.12 5.58 11.45
N GLN A 177 14.55 6.05 12.63
CA GLN A 177 15.35 7.26 12.84
C GLN A 177 16.62 7.29 11.98
N GLY A 178 17.26 6.14 11.75
CA GLY A 178 18.42 6.06 10.86
C GLY A 178 18.08 6.53 9.45
N THR A 179 16.96 6.04 8.90
CA THR A 179 16.45 6.47 7.59
C THR A 179 16.09 7.94 7.57
N GLN A 180 15.41 8.45 8.60
CA GLN A 180 15.10 9.87 8.72
C GLN A 180 16.36 10.74 8.65
N TYR A 181 17.36 10.46 9.49
CA TYR A 181 18.59 11.25 9.53
C TYR A 181 19.35 11.27 8.19
N ILE A 182 19.31 10.18 7.42
CA ILE A 182 20.02 10.07 6.13
C ILE A 182 19.40 10.96 5.04
N PHE A 183 18.10 11.26 5.15
CA PHE A 183 17.34 12.02 4.16
C PHE A 183 16.74 13.32 4.69
N GLU A 184 17.02 13.68 5.94
CA GLU A 184 16.46 14.84 6.63
C GLU A 184 16.58 16.14 5.81
N ASP A 185 17.65 16.30 5.02
CA ASP A 185 17.90 17.47 4.17
C ASP A 185 17.69 17.22 2.65
N ASP A 186 17.21 16.04 2.24
CA ASP A 186 17.14 15.60 0.85
C ASP A 186 15.70 15.59 0.30
N PRO A 187 15.24 16.62 -0.42
CA PRO A 187 13.86 16.71 -0.92
C PRO A 187 13.52 15.71 -2.03
N SER A 188 14.50 14.95 -2.52
CA SER A 188 14.25 13.92 -3.53
C SER A 188 13.82 12.58 -2.92
N VAL A 189 13.81 12.48 -1.58
CA VAL A 189 13.34 11.30 -0.86
C VAL A 189 12.28 11.72 0.14
N LEU A 190 11.03 11.31 -0.10
CA LEU A 190 9.95 11.47 0.87
C LEU A 190 9.96 10.26 1.81
N TYR A 191 10.19 10.48 3.10
CA TYR A 191 10.15 9.46 4.13
C TYR A 191 8.87 9.60 4.96
N PHE A 192 8.06 8.54 4.97
CA PHE A 192 6.90 8.42 5.83
C PHE A 192 7.14 7.29 6.83
N SER A 193 6.88 7.55 8.11
CA SER A 193 6.88 6.52 9.15
C SER A 193 5.71 6.74 10.09
N TRP A 194 4.89 5.71 10.28
CA TRP A 194 4.17 5.59 11.54
C TRP A 194 5.02 4.81 12.53
N HIS A 195 4.70 4.90 13.82
CA HIS A 195 5.38 4.12 14.85
C HIS A 195 4.70 4.30 16.20
N ARG A 196 4.81 3.32 17.10
CA ARG A 196 4.48 3.46 18.51
C ARG A 196 5.39 4.53 19.12
N TYR A 197 4.80 5.47 19.85
CA TYR A 197 5.52 6.60 20.42
C TYR A 197 5.13 6.86 21.88
N GLU A 198 3.82 6.80 22.19
CA GLU A 198 3.27 6.98 23.53
C GLU A 198 3.79 8.22 24.26
N HIS A 199 3.90 9.34 23.54
CA HIS A 199 4.51 10.59 24.00
C HIS A 199 5.97 10.41 24.43
N ARG A 200 6.77 9.77 23.57
CA ARG A 200 8.18 9.41 23.81
C ARG A 200 8.39 8.45 24.98
N ARG A 201 7.44 7.57 25.25
CA ARG A 201 7.59 6.50 26.26
C ARG A 201 7.90 5.14 25.66
N PHE A 202 7.98 5.06 24.34
CA PHE A 202 8.37 3.88 23.60
C PHE A 202 9.72 4.09 22.90
N TRP A 203 10.51 3.01 22.79
CA TRP A 203 11.82 3.03 22.15
C TRP A 203 11.67 3.48 20.68
N PRO A 204 12.55 4.35 20.13
CA PRO A 204 13.86 4.77 20.64
C PRO A 204 13.86 6.02 21.55
N TYR A 205 12.71 6.46 22.06
CA TYR A 205 12.59 7.59 23.00
C TYR A 205 13.13 8.94 22.47
N LEU A 206 12.93 9.23 21.19
CA LEU A 206 13.48 10.42 20.52
C LEU A 206 12.47 11.57 20.43
N ARG A 207 12.94 12.84 20.41
CA ARG A 207 12.06 14.01 20.20
C ARG A 207 11.62 14.09 18.75
N GLU A 208 12.57 13.79 17.88
CA GLU A 208 12.53 13.89 16.44
C GLU A 208 11.69 12.79 15.77
N SER A 209 11.18 11.82 16.53
CA SER A 209 10.16 10.87 16.06
C SER A 209 8.74 11.47 16.11
N ASP A 210 8.54 12.61 16.77
CA ASP A 210 7.20 13.23 16.83
C ASP A 210 6.82 13.91 15.50
N ALA A 211 5.54 14.26 15.36
CA ALA A 211 4.96 14.76 14.12
C ALA A 211 5.47 16.14 13.67
N ASP A 212 6.09 16.93 14.56
CA ASP A 212 6.65 18.24 14.23
C ASP A 212 8.07 18.18 13.64
N ALA A 213 8.71 17.01 13.65
CA ALA A 213 9.96 16.77 12.95
C ALA A 213 9.68 16.48 11.46
N VAL A 214 9.73 17.54 10.65
CA VAL A 214 9.30 17.51 9.24
C VAL A 214 10.48 17.65 8.26
N GLY A 215 11.69 17.29 8.66
CA GLY A 215 12.91 17.48 7.88
C GLY A 215 13.56 18.85 8.11
N GLN A 216 14.69 19.09 7.45
CA GLN A 216 15.50 20.30 7.62
C GLN A 216 16.02 20.83 6.28
N GLY A 217 16.41 22.10 6.26
CA GLY A 217 17.02 22.69 5.07
C GLY A 217 16.15 22.56 3.82
N GLN A 218 16.68 21.93 2.77
CA GLN A 218 15.93 21.68 1.54
C GLN A 218 14.91 20.54 1.66
N GLY A 219 15.11 19.61 2.60
CA GLY A 219 14.22 18.48 2.89
C GLY A 219 13.02 18.83 3.77
N LEU A 220 12.80 20.10 4.09
CA LEU A 220 11.63 20.53 4.86
C LEU A 220 10.33 20.13 4.14
N GLY A 221 9.48 19.36 4.81
CA GLY A 221 8.24 18.79 4.27
C GLY A 221 8.40 17.38 3.67
N PHE A 222 9.61 16.81 3.65
CA PHE A 222 9.89 15.48 3.08
C PHE A 222 10.14 14.38 4.13
N THR A 223 9.98 14.72 5.41
CA THR A 223 9.86 13.75 6.51
C THR A 223 8.47 13.87 7.11
N VAL A 224 7.79 12.73 7.26
CA VAL A 224 6.42 12.66 7.78
C VAL A 224 6.36 11.58 8.85
N ASN A 225 6.32 12.01 10.11
CA ASN A 225 6.17 11.13 11.26
C ASN A 225 4.71 11.11 11.73
N LEU A 226 4.18 9.90 11.93
CA LEU A 226 2.85 9.66 12.49
C LEU A 226 2.98 8.84 13.79
N PRO A 227 3.16 9.52 14.94
CA PRO A 227 3.36 8.87 16.21
C PRO A 227 2.05 8.34 16.81
N TRP A 228 1.97 7.03 17.03
CA TRP A 228 0.89 6.40 17.79
C TRP A 228 1.10 6.64 19.28
N ASN A 229 0.27 7.50 19.86
CA ASN A 229 0.33 7.85 21.28
C ASN A 229 -0.40 6.88 22.21
N GLN A 230 -0.98 5.81 21.65
CA GLN A 230 -1.59 4.69 22.37
C GLN A 230 -1.24 3.39 21.62
N VAL A 231 -1.19 2.28 22.36
CA VAL A 231 -1.16 0.93 21.78
C VAL A 231 -2.55 0.51 21.30
N GLY A 232 -2.62 -0.61 20.59
CA GLY A 232 -3.89 -1.20 20.18
C GLY A 232 -4.50 -0.62 18.91
N MET A 233 -3.74 0.17 18.14
CA MET A 233 -4.17 0.65 16.82
C MET A 233 -4.48 -0.53 15.91
N GLY A 234 -5.63 -0.49 15.23
CA GLY A 234 -6.13 -1.56 14.38
C GLY A 234 -6.21 -1.18 12.90
N ASN A 235 -6.87 -2.05 12.12
CA ASN A 235 -7.03 -1.85 10.68
C ASN A 235 -7.58 -0.47 10.32
N ALA A 236 -8.54 0.05 11.10
CA ALA A 236 -9.16 1.33 10.82
C ALA A 236 -8.18 2.51 10.95
N ASP A 237 -7.31 2.48 11.96
CA ASP A 237 -6.32 3.53 12.22
C ASP A 237 -5.25 3.55 11.12
N TYR A 238 -4.80 2.36 10.69
CA TYR A 238 -3.81 2.21 9.62
C TYR A 238 -4.35 2.66 8.27
N MET A 239 -5.60 2.28 7.96
CA MET A 239 -6.29 2.76 6.77
C MET A 239 -6.51 4.28 6.82
N ALA A 240 -6.85 4.85 7.98
CA ALA A 240 -6.99 6.30 8.14
C ALA A 240 -5.67 7.03 7.89
N ALA A 241 -4.55 6.54 8.43
CA ALA A 241 -3.21 7.07 8.17
C ALA A 241 -2.88 7.05 6.66
N PHE A 242 -3.19 5.96 5.96
CA PHE A 242 -2.96 5.87 4.52
C PHE A 242 -3.83 6.83 3.72
N LEU A 243 -5.14 6.84 3.98
CA LEU A 243 -6.11 7.60 3.19
C LEU A 243 -5.99 9.12 3.41
N HIS A 244 -5.70 9.55 4.65
CA HIS A 244 -5.72 10.98 5.01
C HIS A 244 -4.35 11.63 5.09
N VAL A 245 -3.27 10.85 5.20
CA VAL A 245 -1.90 11.38 5.32
C VAL A 245 -1.03 10.90 4.16
N LEU A 246 -0.74 9.60 4.09
CA LEU A 246 0.27 9.09 3.17
C LEU A 246 -0.12 9.23 1.70
N LEU A 247 -1.30 8.75 1.29
CA LEU A 247 -1.68 8.75 -0.13
C LEU A 247 -1.80 10.16 -0.71
N PRO A 248 -2.45 11.14 -0.05
CA PRO A 248 -2.46 12.52 -0.55
C PRO A 248 -1.04 13.05 -0.84
N LEU A 249 -0.12 12.86 0.11
CA LEU A 249 1.29 13.28 -0.03
C LEU A 249 2.00 12.51 -1.13
N ALA A 250 1.79 11.20 -1.24
CA ALA A 250 2.44 10.35 -2.23
C ALA A 250 1.97 10.66 -3.66
N PHE A 251 0.69 10.99 -3.87
CA PHE A 251 0.20 11.42 -5.18
C PHE A 251 0.73 12.80 -5.56
N GLU A 252 0.87 13.72 -4.60
CA GLU A 252 1.47 15.03 -4.84
C GLU A 252 2.98 14.94 -5.12
N PHE A 253 3.67 14.06 -4.40
CA PHE A 253 5.11 13.81 -4.59
C PHE A 253 5.41 13.08 -5.90
N ASP A 254 4.47 12.28 -6.44
CA ASP A 254 4.60 11.52 -7.69
C ASP A 254 5.93 10.72 -7.75
N PRO A 255 6.13 9.74 -6.84
CA PRO A 255 7.39 9.00 -6.75
C PRO A 255 7.62 8.16 -8.00
N GLU A 256 8.90 8.02 -8.38
CA GLU A 256 9.34 7.15 -9.47
C GLU A 256 9.62 5.73 -8.99
N LEU A 257 9.83 5.56 -7.68
CA LEU A 257 10.02 4.29 -6.97
C LEU A 257 9.46 4.40 -5.56
N VAL A 258 8.76 3.34 -5.11
CA VAL A 258 8.31 3.21 -3.72
C VAL A 258 9.13 2.09 -3.06
N LEU A 259 9.82 2.40 -1.96
CA LEU A 259 10.50 1.42 -1.11
C LEU A 259 9.70 1.26 0.18
N VAL A 260 9.53 0.02 0.64
CA VAL A 260 8.83 -0.25 1.90
C VAL A 260 9.79 -0.87 2.92
N SER A 261 9.98 -0.21 4.06
CA SER A 261 10.54 -0.84 5.27
C SER A 261 9.41 -1.61 5.93
N ALA A 262 9.38 -2.92 5.68
CA ALA A 262 8.18 -3.72 5.88
C ALA A 262 8.15 -4.48 7.23
N GLY A 263 8.33 -3.82 8.37
CA GLY A 263 8.18 -4.47 9.69
C GLY A 263 6.73 -4.88 9.99
N PHE A 264 6.49 -6.12 10.45
CA PHE A 264 5.13 -6.56 10.85
C PHE A 264 5.00 -6.74 12.37
N ASP A 265 5.90 -6.15 13.13
CA ASP A 265 5.70 -5.90 14.57
C ASP A 265 4.55 -4.91 14.83
N SER A 266 4.08 -4.22 13.79
CA SER A 266 2.82 -3.46 13.76
C SER A 266 1.56 -4.34 13.67
N ALA A 267 1.70 -5.66 13.59
CA ALA A 267 0.58 -6.61 13.52
C ALA A 267 0.10 -7.07 14.91
N ILE A 268 -1.11 -7.62 14.93
CA ILE A 268 -1.70 -8.27 16.10
C ILE A 268 -0.83 -9.44 16.58
N GLY A 269 -0.58 -9.48 17.90
CA GLY A 269 0.15 -10.55 18.56
C GLY A 269 1.64 -10.30 18.74
N ASP A 270 2.18 -9.23 18.16
CA ASP A 270 3.58 -8.84 18.38
C ASP A 270 3.80 -8.28 19.81
N PRO A 271 4.85 -8.74 20.53
CA PRO A 271 5.10 -8.33 21.91
C PRO A 271 5.60 -6.88 22.06
N GLU A 272 6.31 -6.36 21.06
CA GLU A 272 6.87 -5.00 21.07
C GLU A 272 5.82 -4.00 20.59
N GLY A 273 5.15 -4.26 19.48
CA GLY A 273 4.20 -3.31 18.92
C GLY A 273 2.91 -3.17 19.69
N GLN A 274 2.36 -4.29 20.20
CA GLN A 274 1.09 -4.31 20.95
C GLN A 274 -0.08 -3.67 20.19
N MET A 275 -0.04 -3.75 18.86
CA MET A 275 -1.07 -3.27 17.95
C MET A 275 -2.12 -4.36 17.70
N GLN A 276 -3.19 -4.00 16.99
CA GLN A 276 -4.34 -4.87 16.71
C GLN A 276 -4.67 -4.94 15.22
N ALA A 277 -3.77 -4.47 14.34
CA ALA A 277 -3.95 -4.61 12.91
C ALA A 277 -3.77 -6.08 12.49
N THR A 278 -4.69 -6.60 11.70
CA THR A 278 -4.65 -7.99 11.23
C THR A 278 -3.70 -8.12 10.04
N PRO A 279 -3.13 -9.32 9.78
CA PRO A 279 -2.26 -9.55 8.62
C PRO A 279 -2.88 -9.14 7.28
N GLU A 280 -4.20 -9.27 7.13
CA GLU A 280 -4.94 -8.86 5.92
C GLU A 280 -4.86 -7.35 5.66
N CYS A 281 -4.66 -6.52 6.70
CA CYS A 281 -4.50 -5.08 6.56
C CYS A 281 -3.33 -4.76 5.63
N PHE A 282 -2.18 -5.44 5.79
CA PHE A 282 -0.99 -5.21 4.97
C PHE A 282 -1.19 -5.53 3.49
N ALA A 283 -2.13 -6.42 3.14
CA ALA A 283 -2.52 -6.64 1.75
C ALA A 283 -3.18 -5.37 1.17
N HIS A 284 -4.05 -4.70 1.93
CA HIS A 284 -4.64 -3.42 1.52
C HIS A 284 -3.60 -2.30 1.45
N LEU A 285 -2.71 -2.18 2.43
CA LEU A 285 -1.64 -1.18 2.42
C LEU A 285 -0.75 -1.35 1.19
N THR A 286 -0.32 -2.58 0.91
CA THR A 286 0.47 -2.92 -0.29
C THR A 286 -0.26 -2.55 -1.58
N GLN A 287 -1.54 -2.91 -1.69
CA GLN A 287 -2.35 -2.60 -2.87
C GLN A 287 -2.49 -1.09 -3.09
N LEU A 288 -2.68 -0.31 -2.01
CA LEU A 288 -2.79 1.15 -2.08
C LEU A 288 -1.48 1.82 -2.51
N LEU A 289 -0.32 1.19 -2.28
CA LEU A 289 0.97 1.69 -2.79
C LEU A 289 1.22 1.28 -4.24
N GLN A 290 0.65 0.16 -4.71
CA GLN A 290 0.85 -0.34 -6.07
C GLN A 290 0.25 0.55 -7.17
N VAL A 291 -0.60 1.51 -6.82
CA VAL A 291 -1.11 2.49 -7.80
C VAL A 291 -0.13 3.64 -8.07
N LEU A 292 0.93 3.76 -7.27
CA LEU A 292 1.99 4.75 -7.41
C LEU A 292 3.15 4.17 -8.24
N ALA A 293 4.01 5.04 -8.80
CA ALA A 293 5.25 4.65 -9.47
C ALA A 293 5.08 3.55 -10.55
N ASP A 294 3.96 3.51 -11.28
CA ASP A 294 3.59 2.42 -12.21
C ASP A 294 3.66 1.01 -11.59
N GLY A 295 3.45 0.89 -10.27
CA GLY A 295 3.54 -0.35 -9.51
C GLY A 295 4.96 -0.78 -9.11
N ARG A 296 5.98 0.08 -9.32
CA ARG A 296 7.36 -0.14 -8.88
C ARG A 296 7.47 0.00 -7.36
N CYS A 297 7.17 -1.10 -6.65
CA CYS A 297 7.11 -1.16 -5.19
C CYS A 297 7.90 -2.36 -4.62
N PRO A 298 9.23 -2.29 -4.54
CA PRO A 298 10.03 -3.26 -3.79
C PRO A 298 9.95 -3.07 -2.26
N GLY A 299 9.67 -4.16 -1.53
CA GLY A 299 9.70 -4.20 -0.06
C GLY A 299 10.95 -4.90 0.49
N VAL A 300 11.47 -4.43 1.63
CA VAL A 300 12.60 -5.03 2.37
C VAL A 300 12.12 -5.43 3.77
N TYR A 301 12.39 -6.67 4.19
CA TYR A 301 11.64 -7.30 5.27
C TYR A 301 12.48 -8.10 6.30
N PRO A 302 12.31 -7.83 7.61
CA PRO A 302 12.70 -8.69 8.73
C PRO A 302 11.46 -9.16 9.58
N GLU A 303 11.15 -10.46 9.73
CA GLU A 303 9.83 -10.98 10.26
C GLU A 303 9.71 -11.30 11.77
N CYS A 304 8.52 -11.30 12.42
CA CYS A 304 8.20 -12.12 13.62
C CYS A 304 6.93 -12.99 13.39
N PRO A 305 6.72 -14.17 14.02
CA PRO A 305 5.71 -15.15 13.56
C PRO A 305 4.32 -15.02 14.22
N GLY A 306 3.24 -15.19 13.45
CA GLY A 306 1.93 -15.58 13.99
C GLY A 306 0.68 -15.12 13.22
N SER A 307 -0.09 -16.09 12.68
CA SER A 307 -1.56 -16.13 12.49
C SER A 307 -2.02 -16.58 11.08
N PRO A 308 -3.01 -17.49 10.96
CA PRO A 308 -3.49 -18.02 9.70
C PRO A 308 -4.62 -17.15 9.11
N GLY A 309 -4.31 -16.34 8.09
CA GLY A 309 -5.31 -15.67 7.24
C GLY A 309 -5.68 -16.54 6.01
N PRO A 310 -6.94 -16.49 5.52
CA PRO A 310 -7.44 -17.36 4.46
C PRO A 310 -6.94 -16.96 3.07
N LEU A 311 -6.83 -17.98 2.22
CA LEU A 311 -6.47 -17.91 0.81
C LEU A 311 -7.56 -17.20 0.00
N LEU A 312 -7.18 -16.18 -0.77
CA LEU A 312 -7.88 -15.80 -1.99
C LEU A 312 -6.93 -16.08 -3.15
N ASP A 313 -7.11 -17.24 -3.78
CA ASP A 313 -6.55 -17.49 -5.10
C ASP A 313 -7.22 -16.52 -6.08
N GLU A 314 -6.43 -15.69 -6.77
CA GLU A 314 -6.95 -14.85 -7.85
C GLU A 314 -7.33 -15.74 -9.04
N PRO A 315 -8.62 -15.81 -9.41
CA PRO A 315 -9.03 -16.51 -10.62
C PRO A 315 -8.78 -15.61 -11.85
N PRO A 316 -8.68 -16.20 -13.05
CA PRO A 316 -8.41 -15.45 -14.27
C PRO A 316 -9.56 -14.49 -14.65
N ALA A 317 -9.23 -13.34 -15.21
CA ALA A 317 -10.20 -12.41 -15.81
C ALA A 317 -10.84 -13.04 -17.05
N ALA A 318 -12.17 -13.17 -17.08
CA ALA A 318 -12.89 -13.75 -18.21
C ALA A 318 -13.30 -12.69 -19.25
N ARG A 319 -13.12 -13.00 -20.54
CA ARG A 319 -13.76 -12.29 -21.67
C ARG A 319 -14.96 -13.12 -22.18
N PRO A 320 -16.13 -12.51 -22.44
CA PRO A 320 -17.30 -13.26 -22.89
C PRO A 320 -17.18 -13.73 -24.36
N HIS A 321 -17.69 -14.95 -24.58
CA HIS A 321 -17.83 -15.64 -25.86
C HIS A 321 -19.06 -15.14 -26.65
N LYS A 322 -18.96 -15.13 -27.98
CA LYS A 322 -20.05 -14.75 -28.91
C LYS A 322 -21.13 -15.84 -28.96
N ALA A 323 -22.32 -15.53 -28.45
CA ALA A 323 -23.63 -15.81 -29.07
C ALA A 323 -24.77 -15.54 -28.06
N LEU A 324 -25.62 -14.54 -28.33
CA LEU A 324 -27.07 -14.54 -28.08
C LEU A 324 -27.72 -13.31 -28.77
N ALA A 325 -29.02 -13.40 -29.04
CA ALA A 325 -29.83 -12.76 -30.10
C ALA A 325 -29.95 -11.20 -30.16
N GLN A 326 -30.59 -10.77 -31.26
CA GLN A 326 -30.73 -9.47 -31.94
C GLN A 326 -31.08 -8.18 -31.15
N ASP A 327 -31.18 -8.20 -29.82
CA ASP A 327 -31.40 -7.00 -28.99
C ASP A 327 -30.15 -6.69 -28.15
N LYS A 328 -29.45 -5.61 -28.50
CA LYS A 328 -28.19 -5.20 -27.87
C LYS A 328 -28.32 -4.99 -26.36
N ALA A 329 -29.46 -4.48 -25.87
CA ALA A 329 -29.66 -4.20 -24.45
C ALA A 329 -29.81 -5.50 -23.64
N LEU A 330 -30.62 -6.44 -24.13
CA LEU A 330 -30.79 -7.76 -23.50
C LEU A 330 -29.50 -8.59 -23.55
N THR A 331 -28.74 -8.51 -24.66
CA THR A 331 -27.42 -9.14 -24.75
C THR A 331 -26.45 -8.56 -23.72
N ALA A 332 -26.43 -7.23 -23.54
CA ALA A 332 -25.57 -6.57 -22.55
C ALA A 332 -25.94 -6.98 -21.13
N LEU A 333 -27.24 -6.99 -20.79
CA LEU A 333 -27.74 -7.45 -19.50
C LEU A 333 -27.35 -8.91 -19.23
N GLY A 334 -27.50 -9.81 -20.21
CA GLY A 334 -27.11 -11.21 -20.07
C GLY A 334 -25.61 -11.39 -19.75
N LYS A 335 -24.73 -10.57 -20.35
CA LYS A 335 -23.29 -10.57 -20.03
C LYS A 335 -23.01 -10.09 -18.61
N VAL A 336 -23.71 -9.04 -18.17
CA VAL A 336 -23.57 -8.48 -16.82
C VAL A 336 -23.99 -9.51 -15.77
N LEU A 337 -25.15 -10.14 -15.96
CA LEU A 337 -25.64 -11.18 -15.05
C LEU A 337 -24.71 -12.39 -15.01
N TYR A 338 -24.18 -12.82 -16.17
CA TYR A 338 -23.21 -13.91 -16.22
C TYR A 338 -21.92 -13.57 -15.45
N LEU A 339 -21.36 -12.38 -15.63
CA LEU A 339 -20.15 -11.97 -14.90
C LEU A 339 -20.43 -11.83 -13.40
N LEU A 340 -21.59 -11.28 -13.04
CA LEU A 340 -22.02 -11.13 -11.66
C LEU A 340 -22.14 -12.48 -10.95
N ASP A 341 -22.78 -13.46 -11.58
CA ASP A 341 -22.90 -14.83 -11.06
C ASP A 341 -21.52 -15.44 -10.79
N ARG A 342 -20.59 -15.34 -11.74
CA ARG A 342 -19.21 -15.84 -11.57
C ARG A 342 -18.42 -15.09 -10.50
N LEU A 343 -18.67 -13.80 -10.31
CA LEU A 343 -18.04 -13.00 -9.24
C LEU A 343 -18.54 -13.44 -7.87
N LEU A 344 -19.85 -13.65 -7.73
CA LEU A 344 -20.48 -14.07 -6.47
C LEU A 344 -20.08 -15.50 -6.10
N ASP A 345 -19.95 -16.39 -7.07
CA ASP A 345 -19.46 -17.76 -6.89
C ASP A 345 -17.93 -17.85 -6.70
N GLY A 346 -17.21 -16.74 -6.79
CA GLY A 346 -15.74 -16.71 -6.66
C GLY A 346 -14.97 -17.35 -7.82
N GLN A 347 -15.63 -17.59 -8.97
CA GLN A 347 -15.00 -18.15 -10.17
C GLN A 347 -14.15 -17.13 -10.93
N VAL A 348 -14.43 -15.84 -10.75
CA VAL A 348 -13.62 -14.71 -11.23
C VAL A 348 -13.51 -13.67 -10.13
N SER A 349 -12.40 -12.92 -10.07
CA SER A 349 -12.23 -11.84 -9.09
C SER A 349 -12.78 -10.52 -9.61
N SER A 350 -12.76 -10.25 -10.90
CA SER A 350 -13.22 -8.99 -11.48
C SER A 350 -13.83 -9.16 -12.87
N GLY A 351 -14.60 -8.18 -13.33
CA GLY A 351 -15.25 -8.20 -14.63
C GLY A 351 -15.42 -6.81 -15.25
N ILE A 352 -15.52 -6.76 -16.57
CA ILE A 352 -15.87 -5.55 -17.32
C ILE A 352 -16.92 -5.88 -18.38
N ALA A 353 -17.95 -5.05 -18.48
CA ALA A 353 -19.00 -5.18 -19.47
C ALA A 353 -19.35 -3.82 -20.09
N ALA A 354 -19.56 -3.83 -21.40
CA ALA A 354 -20.06 -2.67 -22.13
C ALA A 354 -21.59 -2.73 -22.23
N THR A 355 -22.26 -1.61 -21.98
CA THR A 355 -23.71 -1.44 -22.04
C THR A 355 -24.08 -0.31 -23.01
N PRO A 356 -25.13 -0.47 -23.83
CA PRO A 356 -25.65 0.64 -24.63
C PRO A 356 -26.11 1.79 -23.73
N ALA A 357 -25.79 3.04 -24.10
CA ALA A 357 -26.11 4.24 -23.32
C ALA A 357 -27.55 4.27 -22.74
N PRO A 358 -28.61 3.97 -23.51
CA PRO A 358 -29.99 4.03 -23.00
C PRO A 358 -30.32 2.92 -21.99
N ALA A 359 -29.55 1.84 -21.97
CA ALA A 359 -29.79 0.66 -21.13
C ALA A 359 -28.92 0.64 -19.87
N THR A 360 -27.94 1.53 -19.73
CA THR A 360 -26.96 1.51 -18.63
C THR A 360 -27.61 1.61 -17.25
N ALA A 361 -28.53 2.57 -17.05
CA ALA A 361 -29.21 2.74 -15.76
C ALA A 361 -30.09 1.53 -15.38
N ALA A 362 -30.84 0.99 -16.34
CA ALA A 362 -31.67 -0.20 -16.12
C ALA A 362 -30.82 -1.45 -15.85
N THR A 363 -29.70 -1.60 -16.58
CA THR A 363 -28.76 -2.70 -16.37
C THR A 363 -28.14 -2.65 -14.98
N LEU A 364 -27.80 -1.44 -14.52
CA LEU A 364 -27.26 -1.22 -13.18
C LEU A 364 -28.28 -1.54 -12.09
N ASP A 365 -29.55 -1.13 -12.23
CA ASP A 365 -30.61 -1.49 -11.29
C ASP A 365 -30.77 -3.02 -11.17
N VAL A 366 -30.83 -3.72 -12.31
CA VAL A 366 -30.93 -5.19 -12.31
C VAL A 366 -29.70 -5.84 -11.70
N ALA A 367 -28.50 -5.36 -12.01
CA ALA A 367 -27.25 -5.87 -11.44
C ALA A 367 -27.21 -5.71 -9.91
N ILE A 368 -27.65 -4.55 -9.39
CA ILE A 368 -27.72 -4.29 -7.95
C ILE A 368 -28.72 -5.24 -7.27
N ARG A 369 -29.93 -5.36 -7.81
CA ARG A 369 -30.97 -6.24 -7.26
C ARG A 369 -30.57 -7.70 -7.30
N CYS A 370 -29.97 -8.14 -8.41
CA CYS A 370 -29.48 -9.51 -8.56
C CYS A 370 -28.34 -9.78 -7.57
N GLY A 371 -27.37 -8.87 -7.46
CA GLY A 371 -26.25 -9.00 -6.53
C GLY A 371 -26.72 -9.15 -5.07
N LEU A 372 -27.64 -8.29 -4.64
CA LEU A 372 -28.19 -8.33 -3.28
C LEU A 372 -29.11 -9.53 -3.01
N SER A 373 -29.74 -10.11 -4.04
CA SER A 373 -30.60 -11.30 -3.87
C SER A 373 -29.83 -12.62 -3.98
N HIS A 374 -28.69 -12.65 -4.68
CA HIS A 374 -27.97 -13.88 -5.04
C HIS A 374 -26.59 -14.01 -4.39
N GLY A 375 -26.23 -13.17 -3.41
CA GLY A 375 -25.06 -13.48 -2.57
C GLY A 375 -24.40 -12.31 -1.85
N ALA A 376 -24.47 -11.09 -2.40
CA ALA A 376 -23.85 -9.93 -1.75
C ALA A 376 -24.67 -9.48 -0.54
N GLN A 377 -24.02 -9.37 0.63
CA GLN A 377 -24.67 -8.79 1.82
C GLN A 377 -24.66 -7.27 1.72
N ARG A 378 -23.53 -6.71 1.27
CA ARG A 378 -23.32 -5.29 1.01
C ARG A 378 -22.77 -5.02 -0.38
N LEU A 379 -23.39 -4.09 -1.10
CA LEU A 379 -23.01 -3.71 -2.46
C LEU A 379 -22.70 -2.21 -2.52
N LEU A 380 -21.49 -1.86 -2.95
CA LEU A 380 -21.11 -0.48 -3.25
C LEU A 380 -21.27 -0.21 -4.74
N CYS A 381 -22.04 0.82 -5.10
CA CYS A 381 -22.10 1.32 -6.46
C CYS A 381 -21.44 2.70 -6.55
N VAL A 382 -20.42 2.83 -7.40
CA VAL A 382 -19.80 4.10 -7.75
C VAL A 382 -20.16 4.43 -9.19
N ALA A 383 -21.11 5.35 -9.35
CA ALA A 383 -21.59 5.83 -10.64
C ALA A 383 -20.89 7.15 -11.02
N VAL A 384 -20.43 7.27 -12.25
CA VAL A 384 -19.73 8.46 -12.76
C VAL A 384 -20.45 9.01 -13.98
N GLY A 385 -20.72 10.31 -13.98
CA GLY A 385 -21.48 11.01 -15.01
C GLY A 385 -22.98 11.07 -14.69
N GLN A 386 -23.78 11.33 -15.73
CA GLN A 386 -25.24 11.46 -15.61
C GLN A 386 -25.90 10.07 -15.54
N LEU A 387 -25.68 9.37 -14.43
CA LEU A 387 -26.34 8.11 -14.08
C LEU A 387 -27.23 8.33 -12.87
N ASP A 388 -28.53 8.09 -13.05
CA ASP A 388 -29.52 8.24 -11.98
C ASP A 388 -29.52 6.99 -11.08
N ARG A 389 -29.61 7.24 -9.76
CA ARG A 389 -29.87 6.19 -8.77
C ARG A 389 -31.24 5.55 -9.05
N PRO A 390 -31.38 4.22 -8.97
CA PRO A 390 -32.69 3.59 -9.08
C PRO A 390 -33.65 4.12 -7.98
N PRO A 391 -34.87 4.57 -8.33
CA PRO A 391 -35.74 5.32 -7.41
C PRO A 391 -36.23 4.49 -6.21
N ASP A 392 -36.39 3.18 -6.41
CA ASP A 392 -36.90 2.26 -5.39
C ASP A 392 -35.78 1.52 -4.65
N LEU A 393 -34.52 1.98 -4.76
CA LEU A 393 -33.42 1.38 -4.02
C LEU A 393 -33.50 1.82 -2.56
N THR A 394 -33.69 0.85 -1.66
CA THR A 394 -33.92 1.10 -0.22
C THR A 394 -32.66 1.57 0.49
N ASP A 395 -32.77 2.52 1.42
CA ASP A 395 -31.69 2.90 2.33
C ASP A 395 -31.65 1.95 3.55
N ASP A 396 -31.45 0.66 3.30
CA ASP A 396 -31.46 -0.41 4.32
C ASP A 396 -30.06 -0.79 4.84
N GLY A 397 -29.03 -0.03 4.45
CA GLY A 397 -27.65 -0.29 4.80
C GLY A 397 -26.99 -1.45 4.03
N ARG A 398 -27.70 -2.09 3.09
CA ARG A 398 -27.14 -3.14 2.23
C ARG A 398 -26.56 -2.60 0.93
N ASN A 399 -26.84 -1.35 0.59
CA ASN A 399 -26.28 -0.68 -0.56
C ASN A 399 -25.76 0.71 -0.19
N LEU A 400 -24.66 1.10 -0.83
CA LEU A 400 -24.12 2.45 -0.79
C LEU A 400 -23.99 2.94 -2.23
N TRP A 401 -24.67 4.03 -2.55
CA TRP A 401 -24.61 4.69 -3.86
C TRP A 401 -23.77 5.96 -3.78
N LEU A 402 -22.64 5.97 -4.48
CA LEU A 402 -21.78 7.13 -4.63
C LEU A 402 -21.86 7.63 -6.08
N ASN A 403 -22.28 8.87 -6.29
CA ASN A 403 -22.43 9.47 -7.61
C ASN A 403 -21.41 10.59 -7.84
N ILE A 404 -20.60 10.52 -8.89
CA ILE A 404 -19.63 11.55 -9.26
C ILE A 404 -20.11 12.26 -10.53
N GLY A 405 -20.53 13.53 -10.40
CA GLY A 405 -21.01 14.33 -11.51
C GLY A 405 -22.46 14.09 -11.93
N GLY A 406 -23.23 13.35 -11.13
CA GLY A 406 -24.66 13.14 -11.32
C GLY A 406 -25.54 14.15 -10.59
N LYS A 407 -26.86 13.96 -10.66
CA LYS A 407 -27.85 14.85 -10.00
C LYS A 407 -27.74 14.75 -8.48
N GLU A 408 -27.88 15.88 -7.80
CA GLU A 408 -27.99 15.91 -6.35
C GLU A 408 -29.22 15.13 -5.86
N ALA A 409 -29.07 14.45 -4.73
CA ALA A 409 -30.18 13.76 -4.09
C ALA A 409 -31.25 14.76 -3.66
N ALA A 410 -32.53 14.43 -3.90
CA ALA A 410 -33.66 15.27 -3.49
C ALA A 410 -33.78 15.41 -1.96
N ALA A 411 -33.20 14.47 -1.20
CA ALA A 411 -33.13 14.51 0.26
C ALA A 411 -31.75 14.00 0.74
N PRO A 412 -31.25 14.49 1.90
CA PRO A 412 -30.02 13.99 2.48
C PRO A 412 -30.17 12.51 2.86
N SER A 413 -29.22 11.67 2.45
CA SER A 413 -29.12 10.28 2.84
C SER A 413 -27.66 9.93 3.09
N THR A 414 -27.44 9.04 4.05
CA THR A 414 -26.08 8.60 4.41
C THR A 414 -25.58 7.45 3.54
N PHE A 415 -26.49 6.79 2.81
CA PHE A 415 -26.20 5.72 1.85
C PHE A 415 -26.34 6.17 0.39
N HIS A 416 -26.65 7.45 0.16
CA HIS A 416 -26.68 8.07 -1.15
C HIS A 416 -25.92 9.39 -1.13
N VAL A 417 -24.68 9.36 -1.63
CA VAL A 417 -23.77 10.50 -1.62
C VAL A 417 -23.50 10.94 -3.05
N CYS A 418 -23.78 12.21 -3.34
CA CYS A 418 -23.47 12.82 -4.63
C CYS A 418 -22.33 13.84 -4.46
N VAL A 419 -21.33 13.76 -5.33
CA VAL A 419 -20.27 14.76 -5.46
C VAL A 419 -20.33 15.41 -6.84
N PRO A 420 -20.03 16.71 -6.96
CA PRO A 420 -19.88 17.34 -8.27
C PRO A 420 -18.73 16.69 -9.04
N LEU A 421 -18.79 16.72 -10.37
CA LEU A 421 -17.68 16.26 -11.20
C LEU A 421 -16.47 17.18 -10.95
N PRO A 422 -15.32 16.64 -10.51
CA PRO A 422 -14.17 17.48 -10.24
C PRO A 422 -13.63 18.12 -11.54
N GLY A 423 -13.44 19.45 -11.53
CA GLY A 423 -12.93 20.18 -12.69
C GLY A 423 -11.42 20.04 -12.90
N THR A 424 -10.69 19.53 -11.90
CA THR A 424 -9.23 19.36 -11.92
C THR A 424 -8.84 17.96 -11.47
N THR A 425 -7.59 17.56 -11.77
CA THR A 425 -7.07 16.25 -11.31
C THR A 425 -6.80 16.24 -9.81
N GLY A 426 -6.33 17.34 -9.23
CA GLY A 426 -6.23 17.48 -7.78
C GLY A 426 -7.59 17.41 -7.09
N GLY A 427 -8.62 18.05 -7.63
CA GLY A 427 -10.00 17.93 -7.13
C GLY A 427 -10.53 16.50 -7.20
N PHE A 428 -10.21 15.77 -8.28
CA PHE A 428 -10.55 14.36 -8.42
C PHE A 428 -9.87 13.48 -7.37
N LEU A 429 -8.55 13.63 -7.20
CA LEU A 429 -7.81 12.87 -6.19
C LEU A 429 -8.33 13.16 -4.78
N ASN A 430 -8.56 14.43 -4.45
CA ASN A 430 -9.11 14.82 -3.17
C ASN A 430 -10.49 14.16 -2.93
N CYS A 431 -11.38 14.19 -3.92
CA CYS A 431 -12.67 13.52 -3.85
C CYS A 431 -12.54 12.00 -3.60
N VAL A 432 -11.61 11.34 -4.28
CA VAL A 432 -11.44 9.88 -4.15
C VAL A 432 -10.84 9.52 -2.79
N LEU A 433 -9.75 10.18 -2.38
CA LEU A 433 -8.98 9.84 -1.19
C LEU A 433 -9.67 10.29 0.11
N ALA A 434 -10.32 11.46 0.11
CA ALA A 434 -10.90 12.03 1.32
C ALA A 434 -12.42 11.76 1.47
N LEU A 435 -13.05 11.08 0.51
CA LEU A 435 -14.48 10.70 0.62
C LEU A 435 -14.78 9.30 0.09
N VAL A 436 -14.54 9.02 -1.20
CA VAL A 436 -14.97 7.75 -1.83
C VAL A 436 -14.34 6.55 -1.14
N LEU A 437 -13.01 6.54 -0.95
CA LEU A 437 -12.32 5.42 -0.31
C LEU A 437 -12.63 5.30 1.18
N PRO A 438 -12.61 6.37 2.00
CA PRO A 438 -13.05 6.29 3.39
C PRO A 438 -14.45 5.70 3.55
N LEU A 439 -15.41 6.10 2.71
CA LEU A 439 -16.77 5.54 2.70
C LEU A 439 -16.75 4.07 2.28
N ALA A 440 -16.04 3.71 1.21
CA ALA A 440 -15.95 2.34 0.73
C ALA A 440 -15.34 1.38 1.78
N TYR A 441 -14.23 1.77 2.41
CA TYR A 441 -13.59 0.98 3.46
C TYR A 441 -14.41 0.92 4.74
N SER A 442 -15.15 1.98 5.10
CA SER A 442 -16.08 1.93 6.23
C SER A 442 -17.29 1.04 5.94
N PHE A 443 -17.79 1.06 4.71
CA PHE A 443 -18.93 0.29 4.28
C PHE A 443 -18.62 -1.20 4.13
N GLN A 444 -17.36 -1.54 3.81
CA GLN A 444 -16.87 -2.92 3.67
C GLN A 444 -17.75 -3.78 2.72
N PRO A 445 -17.90 -3.38 1.44
CA PRO A 445 -18.73 -4.08 0.49
C PRO A 445 -18.21 -5.49 0.18
N ASP A 446 -19.11 -6.42 -0.13
CA ASP A 446 -18.74 -7.74 -0.69
C ASP A 446 -18.58 -7.67 -2.21
N LEU A 447 -19.21 -6.67 -2.84
CA LEU A 447 -19.21 -6.44 -4.27
C LEU A 447 -19.18 -4.94 -4.56
N VAL A 448 -18.32 -4.53 -5.50
CA VAL A 448 -18.26 -3.16 -6.01
C VAL A 448 -18.69 -3.13 -7.47
N LEU A 449 -19.63 -2.24 -7.79
CA LEU A 449 -19.97 -1.87 -9.15
C LEU A 449 -19.37 -0.50 -9.47
N VAL A 450 -18.57 -0.41 -10.52
CA VAL A 450 -18.06 0.87 -11.05
C VAL A 450 -18.74 1.15 -12.37
N ALA A 451 -19.67 2.11 -12.42
CA ALA A 451 -20.42 2.43 -13.63
C ALA A 451 -19.95 3.76 -14.22
N LEU A 452 -19.33 3.71 -15.39
CA LEU A 452 -18.95 4.89 -16.17
C LEU A 452 -20.06 5.18 -17.17
N GLY A 453 -20.83 6.24 -16.91
CA GLY A 453 -21.92 6.67 -17.77
C GLY A 453 -21.45 7.27 -19.11
N PRO A 454 -22.38 7.50 -20.03
CA PRO A 454 -22.08 8.20 -21.28
C PRO A 454 -21.53 9.60 -20.96
N ALA A 455 -20.43 9.99 -21.63
CA ALA A 455 -19.77 11.28 -21.41
C ALA A 455 -19.47 11.58 -19.92
N HIS A 456 -19.01 10.56 -19.16
CA HIS A 456 -18.70 10.66 -17.73
C HIS A 456 -17.66 11.72 -17.34
N GLY A 457 -16.92 12.28 -18.31
CA GLY A 457 -16.06 13.44 -18.11
C GLY A 457 -14.73 13.19 -17.40
N LEU A 458 -14.42 11.94 -17.03
CA LEU A 458 -13.09 11.57 -16.52
C LEU A 458 -12.13 11.28 -17.67
N ARG A 459 -10.85 11.61 -17.47
CA ARG A 459 -9.76 11.14 -18.34
C ARG A 459 -9.51 9.66 -18.10
N ASP A 460 -9.01 8.93 -19.10
CA ASP A 460 -8.70 7.50 -18.98
C ASP A 460 -7.84 7.15 -17.74
N PRO A 461 -6.76 7.90 -17.41
CA PRO A 461 -5.98 7.62 -16.20
C PRO A 461 -6.77 7.80 -14.89
N GLN A 462 -7.72 8.74 -14.84
CA GLN A 462 -8.56 8.96 -13.65
C GLN A 462 -9.55 7.81 -13.47
N ALA A 463 -10.22 7.38 -14.55
CA ALA A 463 -11.12 6.24 -14.51
C ALA A 463 -10.37 4.95 -14.11
N ALA A 464 -9.17 4.74 -14.67
CA ALA A 464 -8.29 3.64 -14.32
C ALA A 464 -7.90 3.66 -12.84
N LEU A 465 -7.47 4.82 -12.32
CA LEU A 465 -7.07 4.96 -10.92
C LEU A 465 -8.25 4.71 -9.96
N LEU A 466 -9.43 5.26 -10.25
CA LEU A 466 -10.64 5.01 -9.46
C LEU A 466 -10.95 3.51 -9.38
N THR A 467 -10.95 2.83 -10.53
CA THR A 467 -11.17 1.38 -10.58
C THR A 467 -10.09 0.60 -9.84
N ALA A 468 -8.81 1.01 -9.93
CA ALA A 468 -7.69 0.36 -9.25
C ALA A 468 -7.86 0.42 -7.72
N LEU A 469 -8.16 1.59 -7.21
CA LEU A 469 -8.32 1.85 -5.77
C LEU A 469 -9.55 1.13 -5.20
N LEU A 470 -10.65 1.06 -5.98
CA LEU A 470 -11.89 0.39 -5.58
C LEU A 470 -11.83 -1.15 -5.61
N ARG A 471 -10.73 -1.76 -6.09
CA ARG A 471 -10.50 -3.21 -5.92
C ARG A 471 -10.30 -3.60 -4.46
N GLY A 472 -9.76 -2.71 -3.63
CA GLY A 472 -9.39 -3.02 -2.25
C GLY A 472 -10.58 -3.38 -1.36
N PRO A 473 -11.61 -2.51 -1.27
CA PRO A 473 -12.73 -2.68 -0.32
C PRO A 473 -13.50 -4.00 -0.40
N ALA A 474 -13.54 -4.67 -1.56
CA ALA A 474 -14.25 -5.94 -1.75
C ALA A 474 -13.33 -7.12 -2.12
N GLY A 475 -12.03 -7.04 -1.80
CA GLY A 475 -11.08 -8.13 -2.07
C GLY A 475 -10.95 -8.46 -3.55
N GLY A 476 -11.03 -7.45 -4.41
CA GLY A 476 -10.94 -7.57 -5.87
C GLY A 476 -12.28 -7.71 -6.58
N ARG A 477 -13.38 -8.08 -5.88
CA ARG A 477 -14.73 -8.30 -6.43
C ARG A 477 -15.36 -7.03 -6.99
N VAL A 478 -14.95 -6.68 -8.21
CA VAL A 478 -15.33 -5.46 -8.93
C VAL A 478 -15.90 -5.81 -10.30
N LEU A 479 -17.08 -5.26 -10.59
CA LEU A 479 -17.66 -5.27 -11.94
C LEU A 479 -17.71 -3.83 -12.48
N ALA A 480 -16.95 -3.57 -13.53
CA ALA A 480 -16.98 -2.31 -14.25
C ALA A 480 -18.01 -2.34 -15.39
N LEU A 481 -18.92 -1.37 -15.41
CA LEU A 481 -19.86 -1.13 -16.50
C LEU A 481 -19.42 0.13 -17.25
N ILE A 482 -19.30 0.04 -18.57
CA ILE A 482 -18.90 1.15 -19.43
C ILE A 482 -19.86 1.31 -20.59
N ASP A 483 -19.88 2.49 -21.19
CA ASP A 483 -20.64 2.71 -22.42
C ASP A 483 -20.09 1.90 -23.60
N GLU A 484 -20.94 1.36 -24.48
CA GLU A 484 -20.51 0.64 -25.69
C GLU A 484 -19.71 1.48 -26.69
N GLU A 485 -19.89 2.80 -26.65
CA GLU A 485 -19.15 3.78 -27.45
C GLU A 485 -17.84 4.21 -26.79
N SER A 486 -17.51 3.66 -25.60
CA SER A 486 -16.23 3.92 -24.93
C SER A 486 -15.04 3.57 -25.81
N THR A 487 -13.96 4.35 -25.68
CA THR A 487 -12.77 4.13 -26.50
C THR A 487 -12.15 2.76 -26.22
N PRO A 488 -11.60 2.06 -27.24
CA PRO A 488 -10.86 0.82 -27.03
C PRO A 488 -9.68 0.96 -26.05
N GLN A 489 -9.12 2.17 -25.97
CA GLN A 489 -8.06 2.53 -25.04
C GLN A 489 -8.54 2.45 -23.59
N LEU A 490 -9.64 3.12 -23.25
CA LEU A 490 -10.24 3.08 -21.91
C LEU A 490 -10.58 1.65 -21.50
N VAL A 491 -11.26 0.90 -22.38
CA VAL A 491 -11.63 -0.51 -22.14
C VAL A 491 -10.38 -1.35 -21.83
N GLY A 492 -9.33 -1.17 -22.62
CA GLY A 492 -8.06 -1.88 -22.44
C GLY A 492 -7.36 -1.53 -21.14
N VAL A 493 -7.36 -0.26 -20.74
CA VAL A 493 -6.75 0.20 -19.48
C VAL A 493 -7.52 -0.35 -18.28
N LEU A 494 -8.86 -0.26 -18.28
CA LEU A 494 -9.69 -0.78 -17.19
C LEU A 494 -9.53 -2.29 -17.04
N ALA A 495 -9.49 -3.04 -18.14
CA ALA A 495 -9.26 -4.48 -18.11
C ALA A 495 -7.91 -4.85 -17.47
N ARG A 496 -6.84 -4.09 -17.77
CA ARG A 496 -5.52 -4.30 -17.16
C ARG A 496 -5.53 -4.01 -15.67
N VAL A 497 -6.15 -2.91 -15.26
CA VAL A 497 -6.26 -2.53 -13.84
C VAL A 497 -7.10 -3.54 -13.04
N LEU A 498 -8.21 -4.01 -13.59
CA LEU A 498 -9.05 -5.04 -12.98
C LEU A 498 -8.29 -6.37 -12.82
N HIS A 499 -7.27 -6.61 -13.66
CA HIS A 499 -6.34 -7.72 -13.57
C HIS A 499 -5.11 -7.44 -12.66
N GLY A 500 -5.09 -6.32 -11.96
CA GLY A 500 -4.02 -5.98 -11.01
C GLY A 500 -2.80 -5.32 -11.62
N GLU A 501 -2.89 -4.78 -12.83
CA GLU A 501 -1.87 -3.87 -13.34
C GLU A 501 -2.00 -2.48 -12.71
N ALA A 502 -0.87 -1.78 -12.56
CA ALA A 502 -0.87 -0.41 -12.09
C ALA A 502 -1.63 0.50 -13.07
N PRO A 503 -2.40 1.48 -12.58
CA PRO A 503 -3.02 2.46 -13.43
C PRO A 503 -1.95 3.34 -14.10
N PRO A 504 -2.24 3.93 -15.28
CA PRO A 504 -1.35 4.91 -15.89
C PRO A 504 -1.14 6.12 -14.97
N SER A 505 0.07 6.72 -15.00
CA SER A 505 0.34 7.98 -14.31
C SER A 505 -0.67 9.07 -14.68
N LEU A 506 -1.05 9.87 -13.68
CA LEU A 506 -1.89 11.05 -13.86
C LEU A 506 -1.13 12.22 -14.51
N GLY A 507 0.20 12.13 -14.58
CA GLY A 507 1.11 13.21 -14.92
C GLY A 507 1.13 14.31 -13.86
N PRO A 508 1.90 15.39 -14.08
CA PRO A 508 1.86 16.55 -13.19
C PRO A 508 0.46 17.18 -13.20
N PHE A 509 -0.05 17.53 -12.02
CA PHE A 509 -1.34 18.18 -11.86
C PHE A 509 -1.27 19.29 -10.82
N SER A 510 -2.20 20.25 -10.91
CA SER A 510 -2.43 21.22 -9.85
C SER A 510 -3.30 20.60 -8.76
N MET A 511 -2.98 20.93 -7.50
CA MET A 511 -3.78 20.54 -6.33
C MET A 511 -5.21 21.08 -6.41
N ALA A 512 -6.10 20.50 -5.61
CA ALA A 512 -7.49 20.93 -5.52
C ALA A 512 -7.56 22.43 -5.17
N SER A 513 -8.52 23.15 -5.79
CA SER A 513 -8.75 24.55 -5.44
C SER A 513 -9.30 24.66 -4.00
N PRO A 514 -9.08 25.78 -3.31
CA PRO A 514 -9.72 26.03 -2.00
C PRO A 514 -11.24 25.87 -2.05
N GLU A 515 -11.89 26.24 -3.17
CA GLU A 515 -13.31 26.05 -3.40
C GLU A 515 -13.70 24.58 -3.45
N ASP A 516 -12.94 23.75 -4.18
CA ASP A 516 -13.14 22.29 -4.23
C ASP A 516 -12.98 21.66 -2.85
N MET A 517 -11.95 22.09 -2.10
CA MET A 517 -11.72 21.61 -0.73
C MET A 517 -12.88 21.98 0.20
N GLN A 518 -13.36 23.23 0.16
CA GLN A 518 -14.50 23.65 0.96
C GLN A 518 -15.79 22.93 0.58
N ALA A 519 -16.03 22.67 -0.71
CA ALA A 519 -17.17 21.91 -1.17
C ALA A 519 -17.14 20.48 -0.62
N LEU A 520 -15.96 19.83 -0.66
CA LEU A 520 -15.78 18.49 -0.11
C LEU A 520 -16.00 18.46 1.41
N MET A 521 -15.48 19.45 2.16
CA MET A 521 -15.67 19.52 3.61
C MET A 521 -17.15 19.73 3.99
N ARG A 522 -17.90 20.55 3.24
CA ARG A 522 -19.35 20.70 3.43
C ARG A 522 -20.11 19.39 3.23
N LEU A 523 -19.65 18.54 2.30
CA LEU A 523 -20.24 17.24 2.05
C LEU A 523 -19.87 16.21 3.13
N ARG A 524 -18.64 16.27 3.66
CA ARG A 524 -18.14 15.36 4.70
C ARG A 524 -18.83 15.58 6.04
N GLY A 525 -19.03 16.83 6.46
CA GLY A 525 -19.55 17.17 7.79
C GLY A 525 -20.81 16.39 8.21
N PRO A 526 -21.87 16.31 7.38
CA PRO A 526 -23.07 15.53 7.70
C PRO A 526 -22.85 14.00 7.76
N LEU A 527 -21.80 13.49 7.12
CA LEU A 527 -21.51 12.07 6.99
C LEU A 527 -20.58 11.55 8.11
N GLU A 528 -19.68 12.39 8.60
CA GLU A 528 -18.69 12.05 9.64
C GLU A 528 -19.24 11.36 10.91
N PRO A 529 -20.42 11.72 11.45
CA PRO A 529 -20.97 11.04 12.62
C PRO A 529 -21.29 9.55 12.40
N GLN A 530 -21.64 9.18 11.16
CA GLN A 530 -21.98 7.80 10.80
C GLN A 530 -20.78 7.05 10.20
N TRP A 531 -19.90 7.77 9.51
CA TRP A 531 -18.77 7.21 8.78
C TRP A 531 -17.46 7.67 9.44
N LYS A 532 -17.03 6.95 10.48
CA LYS A 532 -15.86 7.33 11.29
C LYS A 532 -14.56 7.50 10.50
N MET A 533 -14.36 6.75 9.42
CA MET A 533 -13.19 6.90 8.55
C MET A 533 -13.15 8.27 7.86
N LEU A 534 -14.23 9.06 7.86
CA LEU A 534 -14.20 10.44 7.39
C LEU A 534 -13.70 11.42 8.45
N GLN A 535 -13.50 11.02 9.71
CA GLN A 535 -13.05 11.93 10.76
C GLN A 535 -11.54 12.15 10.63
N VAL A 536 -11.13 13.42 10.53
CA VAL A 536 -9.72 13.85 10.47
C VAL A 536 -9.33 14.76 11.64
N ALA A 537 -10.28 15.00 12.55
CA ALA A 537 -10.08 15.72 13.79
C ALA A 537 -10.87 15.02 14.89
N ALA A 538 -10.43 15.18 16.14
CA ALA A 538 -11.20 14.69 17.29
C ALA A 538 -12.57 15.38 17.31
N SER A 539 -13.63 14.59 17.52
CA SER A 539 -14.96 15.14 17.79
C SER A 539 -14.87 16.06 19.02
N PRO A 540 -15.45 17.28 18.95
CA PRO A 540 -15.37 18.26 20.03
C PRO A 540 -16.00 17.78 21.34
#